data_AF-A0AA89QAM3-F1
#
_entry.id   AF-A0AA89QAM3-F1
#
_cell.length_a   1.000
_cell.length_b   1.000
_cell.length_c   1.000
_cell.angle_alpha   90.00
_cell.angle_beta   90.00
_cell.angle_gamma   90.00
#
_symmetry.space_group_name_H-M   'P 1'
#
loop_
_entity.id
_entity.type
_entity.pdbx_description
1 polymer ?
#
loop_
_entity_poly.entity_id
_entity_poly.type
_entity_poly.pdbx_seq_one_letter_code
_entity_poly.pdbx_strand_id
1 'polypeptide(L)'
;MADDVYRVHEQIHSNTHKPRKLKHHKAGEFREVPLPRSVREEMERYEEKHGTTKEGCLLCSPSGYYTEPMERHRVQRLFRDPRRW
;
A
#
# COMPACT_ATOMS: atom_id res chain seq x y z
N MET A 1 8.76 22.11 0.43
CA MET A 1 7.51 22.41 1.17
C MET A 1 6.39 22.47 0.13
N ALA A 2 5.57 21.46 -0.13
CA ALA A 2 5.31 20.16 0.50
C ALA A 2 5.78 19.02 -0.42
N ASP A 3 6.92 18.41 -0.10
CA ASP A 3 7.49 17.31 -0.91
C ASP A 3 6.89 15.94 -0.57
N ASP A 4 6.06 15.88 0.46
CA ASP A 4 5.55 14.61 1.00
C ASP A 4 4.06 14.42 0.64
N VAL A 5 3.67 14.87 -0.54
CA VAL A 5 2.31 14.68 -1.07
C VAL A 5 2.35 13.65 -2.20
N TYR A 6 1.72 12.52 -1.95
CA TYR A 6 1.66 11.40 -2.89
C TYR A 6 0.36 11.41 -3.68
N ARG A 7 0.45 11.12 -4.97
CA ARG A 7 -0.72 10.98 -5.85
C ARG A 7 -1.13 9.53 -5.93
N VAL A 8 -2.33 9.23 -5.45
CA VAL A 8 -2.91 7.88 -5.50
C VAL A 8 -3.96 7.84 -6.60
N HIS A 9 -3.75 7.00 -7.62
CA HIS A 9 -4.66 6.81 -8.75
C HIS A 9 -5.58 5.60 -8.59
N GLU A 10 -5.11 4.57 -7.90
CA GLU A 10 -5.81 3.28 -7.76
C GLU A 10 -5.76 2.78 -6.33
N GLN A 11 -6.75 1.96 -5.97
CA GLN A 11 -6.84 1.26 -4.69
C GLN A 11 -7.18 -0.20 -4.94
N ILE A 12 -6.65 -1.09 -4.12
CA ILE A 12 -7.05 -2.50 -4.13
C ILE A 12 -8.50 -2.62 -3.66
N HIS A 13 -9.37 -3.14 -4.52
CA HIS A 13 -10.78 -3.32 -4.20
C HIS A 13 -10.98 -4.48 -3.22
N SER A 14 -11.82 -4.28 -2.19
CA SER A 14 -11.95 -5.19 -1.06
C SER A 14 -12.46 -6.60 -1.39
N ASN A 15 -13.20 -6.78 -2.49
CA ASN A 15 -13.82 -8.07 -2.83
C ASN A 15 -13.15 -8.73 -4.04
N THR A 16 -12.55 -7.94 -4.92
CA THR A 16 -11.95 -8.45 -6.17
C THR A 16 -10.43 -8.46 -6.11
N HIS A 17 -9.86 -7.76 -5.13
CA HIS A 17 -8.42 -7.70 -4.83
C HIS A 17 -7.55 -7.33 -6.02
N LYS A 18 -8.17 -6.61 -6.95
CA LYS A 18 -7.54 -6.02 -8.12
C LYS A 18 -7.44 -4.52 -7.92
N PRO A 19 -6.41 -3.86 -8.48
CA PRO A 19 -6.40 -2.42 -8.61
C PRO A 19 -7.71 -1.94 -9.26
N ARG A 20 -8.32 -0.94 -8.66
CA ARG A 20 -9.53 -0.28 -9.15
C ARG A 20 -9.39 1.22 -8.90
N LYS A 21 -10.07 2.03 -9.70
CA LYS A 21 -10.18 3.48 -9.44
C LYS A 21 -10.59 3.76 -7.99
N LEU A 22 -10.09 4.86 -7.42
CA LEU A 22 -10.50 5.30 -6.10
C LEU A 22 -12.02 5.46 -6.02
N LYS A 23 -12.57 5.10 -4.86
CA LYS A 23 -13.99 5.24 -4.59
C LYS A 23 -14.39 6.71 -4.72
N HIS A 24 -15.44 7.00 -5.48
CA HIS A 24 -15.94 8.36 -5.76
C HIS A 24 -15.08 9.23 -6.69
N HIS A 25 -14.12 8.64 -7.43
CA HIS A 25 -13.32 9.36 -8.43
C HIS A 25 -13.67 8.95 -9.88
N LYS A 26 -13.43 9.87 -10.83
CA LYS A 26 -13.41 9.57 -12.27
C LYS A 26 -12.07 8.94 -12.67
N ALA A 27 -12.05 8.25 -13.81
CA ALA A 27 -10.81 7.69 -14.34
C ALA A 27 -9.83 8.83 -14.70
N GLY A 28 -8.58 8.71 -14.28
CA GLY A 28 -7.55 9.73 -14.47
C GLY A 28 -7.43 10.77 -13.35
N GLU A 29 -8.40 10.82 -12.42
CA GLU A 29 -8.28 11.62 -11.20
C GLU A 29 -7.37 10.93 -10.18
N PHE A 30 -6.64 11.73 -9.40
CA PHE A 30 -5.81 11.28 -8.29
C PHE A 30 -6.27 11.91 -6.99
N ARG A 31 -5.99 11.24 -5.88
CA ARG A 31 -6.06 11.83 -4.55
C ARG A 31 -4.66 12.19 -4.08
N GLU A 32 -4.49 13.43 -3.67
CA GLU A 32 -3.32 13.85 -2.93
C GLU A 32 -3.42 13.33 -1.49
N VAL A 33 -2.42 12.56 -1.09
CA VAL A 33 -2.28 11.99 0.26
C VAL A 33 -1.01 12.57 0.86
N PRO A 34 -1.13 13.45 1.86
CA PRO A 34 0.05 13.87 2.61
C PRO A 34 0.55 12.66 3.41
N LEU A 35 1.72 12.17 3.06
CA LEU A 35 2.44 11.17 3.84
C LEU A 35 3.57 11.87 4.57
N PRO A 36 3.78 11.67 5.87
CA PRO A 36 4.97 12.20 6.52
C PRO A 36 6.25 11.68 5.86
N ARG A 37 7.29 12.51 5.78
CA ARG A 37 8.60 12.11 5.26
C ARG A 37 9.14 10.82 5.88
N SER A 38 8.91 10.61 7.17
CA SER A 38 9.31 9.38 7.87
C SER A 38 8.66 8.12 7.30
N VAL A 39 7.42 8.20 6.79
CA VAL A 39 6.74 7.07 6.15
C VAL A 39 7.40 6.73 4.81
N ARG A 40 7.78 7.76 4.04
CA ARG A 40 8.53 7.58 2.80
C ARG A 40 9.87 6.91 3.05
N GLU A 41 10.64 7.42 4.02
CA GLU A 41 11.96 6.88 4.37
C GLU A 41 11.84 5.40 4.80
N GLU A 42 10.79 5.04 5.54
CA GLU A 42 10.57 3.64 5.92
C GLU A 42 10.14 2.77 4.74
N MET A 43 9.34 3.30 3.79
CA MET A 43 8.99 2.60 2.55
C MET A 43 10.23 2.32 1.69
N GLU A 44 11.09 3.32 1.51
CA GLU A 44 12.36 3.22 0.77
C GLU A 44 13.31 2.22 1.46
N ARG A 45 13.42 2.28 2.79
CA ARG A 45 14.21 1.31 3.57
C ARG A 45 13.67 -0.11 3.48
N TYR A 46 12.34 -0.26 3.46
CA TYR A 46 11.70 -1.56 3.29
C TYR A 46 11.99 -2.13 1.90
N GLU A 47 11.88 -1.30 0.86
CA GLU A 47 12.25 -1.64 -0.51
C GLU A 47 13.71 -2.08 -0.61
N GLU A 48 14.64 -1.36 0.00
CA GLU A 48 16.06 -1.73 -0.01
C GLU A 48 16.32 -3.08 0.65
N LYS A 49 15.63 -3.37 1.76
CA LYS A 49 15.85 -4.59 2.55
C LYS A 49 15.16 -5.82 1.96
N HIS A 50 13.95 -5.67 1.44
CA HIS A 50 13.09 -6.78 1.01
C HIS A 50 12.86 -6.83 -0.50
N GLY A 51 13.24 -5.77 -1.22
CA GLY A 51 12.92 -5.56 -2.63
C GLY A 51 11.46 -5.14 -2.82
N THR A 52 11.15 -4.73 -4.05
CA THR A 52 9.76 -4.74 -4.53
C THR A 52 9.45 -6.07 -5.21
N THR A 53 8.18 -6.42 -5.23
CA THR A 53 7.72 -7.50 -6.10
C THR A 53 7.81 -7.12 -7.59
N LYS A 54 7.68 -8.11 -8.49
CA LYS A 54 7.73 -7.90 -9.96
C LYS A 54 6.70 -6.88 -10.47
N GLU A 55 5.63 -6.66 -9.72
CA GLU A 55 4.57 -5.69 -10.03
C GLU A 55 4.74 -4.35 -9.27
N GLY A 56 5.85 -4.16 -8.54
CA GLY A 56 6.14 -2.94 -7.81
C GLY A 56 5.40 -2.79 -6.47
N CYS A 57 4.83 -3.87 -5.91
CA CYS A 57 4.19 -3.82 -4.59
C CYS A 57 5.22 -4.03 -3.47
N LEU A 58 5.19 -3.12 -2.47
CA LEU A 58 6.00 -3.20 -1.26
C LEU A 58 5.47 -4.22 -0.25
N LEU A 59 4.15 -4.30 -0.08
CA LEU A 59 3.52 -5.22 0.88
C LEU A 59 2.71 -6.27 0.13
N CYS A 60 2.98 -7.55 0.41
CA CYS A 60 2.27 -8.68 -0.18
C CYS A 60 1.70 -9.61 0.90
N SER A 61 0.68 -10.38 0.53
CA SER A 61 0.23 -11.49 1.36
C SER A 61 1.35 -12.54 1.46
N PRO A 62 1.45 -13.29 2.58
CA PRO A 62 2.49 -14.32 2.76
C PRO A 62 2.43 -15.50 1.78
N SER A 63 1.37 -15.61 0.98
CA SER A 63 1.27 -16.57 -0.13
C SER A 63 2.05 -16.13 -1.37
N GLY A 64 2.53 -14.87 -1.41
CA GLY A 64 3.28 -14.32 -2.54
C GLY A 64 2.42 -13.87 -3.73
N TYR A 65 1.09 -13.92 -3.62
CA TYR A 65 0.19 -13.46 -4.68
C TYR A 65 -0.11 -11.97 -4.56
N TYR A 66 0.26 -11.21 -5.59
CA TYR A 66 0.16 -9.75 -5.68
C TYR A 66 -1.28 -9.22 -5.59
N THR A 67 -2.24 -10.07 -5.95
CA THR A 67 -3.67 -9.79 -5.94
C THR A 67 -4.40 -10.44 -4.77
N GLU A 68 -3.70 -11.05 -3.81
CA GLU A 68 -4.40 -11.55 -2.63
C GLU A 68 -4.55 -10.42 -1.60
N PRO A 69 -5.75 -10.25 -1.03
CA PRO A 69 -5.91 -9.34 0.08
C PRO A 69 -4.94 -9.75 1.18
N MET A 70 -4.33 -8.77 1.82
CA MET A 70 -3.99 -8.99 3.21
C MET A 70 -5.31 -9.26 3.95
N GLU A 71 -5.51 -10.52 4.36
CA GLU A 71 -6.73 -10.96 5.04
C GLU A 71 -7.09 -9.94 6.14
N ARG A 72 -8.36 -9.55 6.24
CA ARG A 72 -8.80 -8.51 7.20
C ARG A 72 -8.31 -8.78 8.62
N HIS A 73 -8.32 -10.05 9.05
CA HIS A 73 -7.77 -10.44 10.35
C HIS A 73 -6.27 -10.14 10.44
N ARG A 74 -5.48 -10.39 9.39
CA ARG A 74 -4.04 -10.11 9.40
C ARG A 74 -3.76 -8.62 9.45
N VAL A 75 -4.49 -7.80 8.68
CA VAL A 75 -4.40 -6.34 8.78
C VAL A 75 -4.74 -5.87 10.19
N GLN A 76 -5.81 -6.40 10.79
CA GLN A 76 -6.13 -6.10 12.18
C GLN A 76 -5.04 -6.56 13.16
N ARG A 77 -4.42 -7.73 12.92
CA ARG A 77 -3.33 -8.24 13.73
C ARG A 77 -2.09 -7.34 13.64
N LEU A 78 -1.80 -6.80 12.47
CA LEU A 78 -0.70 -5.85 12.24
C LEU A 78 -0.86 -4.57 13.07
N PHE A 79 -2.07 -4.04 13.15
CA PHE A 79 -2.36 -2.87 13.99
C PHE A 79 -2.47 -3.19 15.48
N ARG A 80 -2.65 -4.48 15.85
CA ARG A 80 -2.79 -4.91 17.25
C ARG A 80 -1.47 -5.38 17.87
N ASP A 81 -0.54 -5.87 17.06
CA ASP A 81 0.78 -6.32 17.51
C ASP A 81 1.89 -5.81 16.57
N PRO A 82 2.32 -4.55 16.76
CA PRO A 82 3.30 -3.91 15.88
C PRO A 82 4.72 -4.47 16.04
N ARG A 83 5.00 -5.34 17.01
CA ARG A 83 6.35 -5.81 17.34
C ARG A 83 6.80 -7.04 16.54
N ARG A 84 5.97 -7.54 15.63
CA ARG A 84 6.24 -8.74 14.83
C ARG A 84 6.71 -8.42 13.41
N TRP A 85 7.51 -7.37 13.29
CA TRP A 85 8.21 -6.95 12.07
C TRP A 85 9.72 -6.96 12.30
#